data_AF-A0A660L859-F1
#
_entry.id   AF-A0A660L859-F1
#
_cell.length_a   1.000
_cell.length_b   1.000
_cell.length_c   1.000
_cell.angle_alpha   90.00
_cell.angle_beta   90.00
_cell.angle_gamma   90.00
#
_symmetry.space_group_name_H-M   'P 1'
#
loop_
_entity.id
_entity.type
_entity.pdbx_description
1 polymer ?
#
loop_
_entity_poly.entity_id
_entity_poly.type
_entity_poly.pdbx_seq_one_letter_code
_entity_poly.pdbx_strand_id
1 'polypeptide(L)'
;MTALYNLEAARTDAQREKMERLEAAGICIFCREHFEAHNSEPVEFEGEHWFVTRNAYPYAGTVAHFLLVPQRHVSSFDELPDEAGAELWALRRRLKAQYAPLAVATVERSGDMRYNGGSIAHLHVHFVVLDESPAKTVRFKVSATAQGE
;
A
#
# COMPACT_ATOMS: atom_id res chain seq x y z
N MET A 1 -13.00 18.79 2.91
CA MET A 1 -12.39 17.68 2.15
C MET A 1 -11.34 17.05 3.03
N THR A 2 -11.36 15.73 3.18
CA THR A 2 -10.30 14.99 3.87
C THR A 2 -9.06 14.95 2.97
N ALA A 3 -7.86 15.18 3.53
CA ALA A 3 -6.62 15.16 2.76
C ALA A 3 -6.37 13.79 2.11
N LEU A 4 -5.89 13.76 0.86
CA LEU A 4 -5.56 12.52 0.15
C LEU A 4 -4.17 12.00 0.51
N TYR A 5 -3.26 12.89 0.92
CA TYR A 5 -1.88 12.57 1.22
C TYR A 5 -1.43 13.11 2.58
N ASN A 6 -0.65 12.32 3.31
CA ASN A 6 0.09 12.77 4.49
C ASN A 6 1.51 13.14 4.07
N LEU A 7 1.74 14.44 3.81
CA LEU A 7 3.02 14.95 3.30
C LEU A 7 4.19 14.74 4.28
N GLU A 8 3.93 14.65 5.59
CA GLU A 8 4.97 14.36 6.58
C GLU A 8 5.49 12.91 6.50
N ALA A 9 4.70 12.01 5.90
CA ALA A 9 5.08 10.61 5.70
C ALA A 9 5.88 10.37 4.40
N ALA A 10 6.14 11.41 3.60
CA ALA A 10 6.97 11.31 2.41
C ALA A 10 8.41 10.90 2.76
N ARG A 11 8.97 9.96 1.99
CA ARG A 11 10.31 9.39 2.24
C ARG A 11 11.42 10.11 1.47
N THR A 12 11.05 10.81 0.40
CA THR A 12 11.98 11.57 -0.46
C THR A 12 11.30 12.86 -0.92
N ASP A 13 12.10 13.86 -1.29
CA ASP A 13 11.58 15.14 -1.79
C ASP A 13 10.79 14.95 -3.09
N ALA A 14 11.28 14.11 -4.00
CA ALA A 14 10.55 13.77 -5.22
C ALA A 14 9.18 13.10 -4.95
N GLN A 15 9.09 12.28 -3.90
CA GLN A 15 7.81 11.71 -3.48
C GLN A 15 6.89 12.79 -2.90
N ARG A 16 7.41 13.68 -2.04
CA ARG A 16 6.68 14.82 -1.48
C ARG A 16 6.10 15.70 -2.57
N GLU A 17 6.92 16.15 -3.52
CA GLU A 17 6.48 17.01 -4.62
C GLU A 17 5.38 16.34 -5.46
N LYS A 18 5.50 15.03 -5.71
CA LYS A 18 4.45 14.27 -6.41
C LYS A 18 3.15 14.26 -5.62
N MET A 19 3.21 14.00 -4.32
CA MET A 19 2.03 14.01 -3.44
C MET A 19 1.38 15.40 -3.40
N GLU A 20 2.15 16.47 -3.29
CA GLU A 20 1.66 17.86 -3.32
C GLU A 20 0.94 18.19 -4.63
N ARG A 21 1.53 17.83 -5.78
CA ARG A 21 0.89 18.04 -7.09
C ARG A 21 -0.43 17.28 -7.22
N LEU A 22 -0.48 16.03 -6.74
CA LEU A 22 -1.67 15.19 -6.82
C LEU A 22 -2.76 15.66 -5.84
N GLU A 23 -2.40 16.06 -4.62
CA GLU A 23 -3.32 16.68 -3.65
C GLU A 23 -3.95 17.94 -4.25
N ALA A 24 -3.15 18.84 -4.81
CA ALA A 24 -3.62 20.08 -5.43
C ALA A 24 -4.56 19.81 -6.64
N ALA A 25 -4.36 18.70 -7.34
CA ALA A 25 -5.22 18.25 -8.43
C ALA A 25 -6.47 17.45 -7.97
N GLY A 26 -6.58 17.12 -6.68
CA GLY A 26 -7.65 16.25 -6.17
C GLY A 26 -7.55 14.80 -6.66
N ILE A 27 -6.36 14.34 -7.04
CA ILE A 27 -6.13 13.02 -7.64
C ILE A 27 -5.58 12.06 -6.59
N CYS A 28 -6.29 10.96 -6.35
CA CYS A 28 -5.75 9.83 -5.59
C CYS A 28 -4.95 8.89 -6.51
N ILE A 29 -3.68 8.67 -6.18
CA ILE A 29 -2.76 7.81 -6.94
C ILE A 29 -3.16 6.33 -6.97
N PHE A 30 -4.03 5.91 -6.05
CA PHE A 30 -4.51 4.53 -5.92
C PHE A 30 -5.94 4.34 -6.44
N CYS A 31 -6.65 5.41 -6.82
CA CYS A 31 -7.91 5.26 -7.55
C CYS A 31 -7.64 4.61 -8.90
N ARG A 32 -8.46 3.60 -9.23
CA ARG A 32 -8.32 2.79 -10.45
C ARG A 32 -8.26 3.64 -11.72
N GLU A 33 -9.09 4.68 -11.82
CA GLU A 33 -9.17 5.58 -12.98
C GLU A 33 -7.91 6.45 -13.20
N HIS A 34 -7.07 6.59 -12.16
CA HIS A 34 -5.87 7.42 -12.16
C HIS A 34 -4.58 6.60 -12.08
N PHE A 35 -4.69 5.30 -11.84
CA PHE A 35 -3.57 4.47 -11.44
C PHE A 35 -2.46 4.44 -12.50
N GLU A 36 -2.77 4.07 -13.74
CA GLU A 36 -1.77 3.94 -14.81
C GLU A 36 -1.16 5.28 -15.22
N ALA A 37 -1.90 6.37 -15.11
CA ALA A 37 -1.39 7.70 -15.45
C ALA A 37 -0.34 8.21 -14.45
N HIS A 38 -0.37 7.70 -13.22
CA HIS A 38 0.45 8.22 -12.11
C HIS A 38 1.34 7.18 -11.44
N ASN A 39 1.33 5.91 -11.86
CA ASN A 39 2.21 4.86 -11.34
C ASN A 39 3.03 4.24 -12.47
N SER A 40 4.28 3.89 -12.16
CA SER A 40 5.17 3.20 -13.10
C SER A 40 4.98 1.68 -13.09
N GLU A 41 4.58 1.12 -11.95
CA GLU A 41 4.34 -0.31 -11.82
C GLU A 41 2.95 -0.64 -12.38
N PRO A 42 2.83 -1.66 -13.25
CA PRO A 42 1.55 -2.06 -13.80
C PRO A 42 0.69 -2.76 -12.74
N VAL A 43 -0.59 -2.91 -13.06
CA VAL A 43 -1.45 -3.87 -12.36
C VAL A 43 -1.06 -5.28 -12.80
N GLU A 44 -0.66 -6.14 -11.86
CA GLU A 44 -0.33 -7.55 -12.12
C GLU A 44 -1.57 -8.44 -12.07
N PHE A 45 -2.48 -8.17 -11.12
CA PHE A 45 -3.74 -8.88 -10.99
C PHE A 45 -4.87 -7.89 -10.78
N GLU A 46 -5.99 -8.15 -11.44
CA GLU A 46 -7.22 -7.37 -11.31
C GLU A 46 -8.34 -8.34 -10.96
N GLY A 47 -9.04 -8.06 -9.87
CA GLY A 47 -10.20 -8.78 -9.40
C GLY A 47 -11.40 -7.84 -9.26
N GLU A 48 -12.47 -8.28 -8.60
CA GLU A 48 -13.70 -7.49 -8.49
C GLU A 48 -13.54 -6.35 -7.48
N HIS A 49 -12.96 -6.65 -6.32
CA HIS A 49 -12.81 -5.68 -5.24
C HIS A 49 -11.39 -5.15 -5.09
N TRP A 50 -10.38 -5.86 -5.61
CA TRP A 50 -8.98 -5.50 -5.44
C TRP A 50 -8.20 -5.57 -6.75
N PHE A 51 -7.14 -4.77 -6.82
CA PHE A 51 -6.06 -4.95 -7.78
C PHE A 51 -4.72 -5.07 -7.04
N VAL A 52 -3.75 -5.71 -7.69
CA VAL A 52 -2.42 -5.97 -7.14
C VAL A 52 -1.38 -5.34 -8.03
N THR A 53 -0.43 -4.62 -7.43
CA THR A 53 0.69 -4.00 -8.11
C THR A 53 1.95 -4.14 -7.26
N ARG A 54 3.12 -3.94 -7.86
CA ARG A 54 4.37 -3.86 -7.09
C ARG A 54 4.45 -2.52 -6.39
N ASN A 55 5.04 -2.53 -5.20
CA ASN A 55 5.40 -1.29 -4.53
C ASN A 55 6.59 -0.67 -5.26
N ALA A 56 6.44 0.53 -5.81
CA ALA A 56 7.52 1.30 -6.43
C ALA A 56 8.67 1.63 -5.46
N TYR A 57 8.43 1.52 -4.15
CA TYR A 57 9.41 1.73 -3.09
C TYR A 57 9.49 0.49 -2.18
N PRO A 58 10.00 -0.66 -2.70
CA PRO A 58 10.10 -1.89 -1.93
C PRO A 58 11.03 -1.69 -0.73
N TYR A 59 10.84 -2.48 0.32
CA TYR A 59 11.72 -2.36 1.48
C TYR A 59 13.05 -3.06 1.19
N ALA A 60 14.16 -2.49 1.65
CA ALA A 60 15.45 -3.13 1.52
C ALA A 60 15.43 -4.50 2.23
N GLY A 61 15.90 -5.54 1.54
CA GLY A 61 15.92 -6.91 2.07
C GLY A 61 14.67 -7.74 1.78
N THR A 62 13.66 -7.22 1.08
CA THR A 62 12.54 -8.03 0.58
C THR A 62 12.85 -8.58 -0.80
N VAL A 63 12.46 -9.83 -1.08
CA VAL A 63 12.52 -10.45 -2.42
C VAL A 63 11.49 -9.82 -3.35
N ALA A 64 10.29 -9.56 -2.81
CA ALA A 64 9.23 -8.86 -3.51
C ALA A 64 8.36 -8.08 -2.50
N HIS A 65 7.76 -6.98 -2.95
CA HIS A 65 6.89 -6.13 -2.16
C HIS A 65 5.71 -5.70 -3.03
N PHE A 66 4.52 -6.17 -2.67
CA PHE A 66 3.28 -5.86 -3.36
C PHE A 66 2.40 -4.95 -2.53
N LEU A 67 1.54 -4.21 -3.24
CA LEU A 67 0.39 -3.52 -2.70
C LEU A 67 -0.87 -4.21 -3.26
N LEU A 68 -1.77 -4.61 -2.37
CA LEU A 68 -3.13 -4.96 -2.71
C LEU A 68 -3.99 -3.74 -2.39
N VAL A 69 -4.67 -3.22 -3.39
CA VAL A 69 -5.40 -1.94 -3.32
C VAL A 69 -6.86 -2.19 -3.69
N PRO A 70 -7.83 -1.75 -2.88
CA PRO A 70 -9.23 -1.93 -3.23
C PRO A 70 -9.58 -1.01 -4.41
N GLN A 71 -10.44 -1.51 -5.30
CA GLN A 71 -10.94 -0.73 -6.43
C GLN A 71 -11.71 0.52 -5.98
N ARG A 72 -12.46 0.40 -4.86
CA ARG A 72 -13.16 1.51 -4.22
C ARG A 72 -12.17 2.38 -3.46
N HIS A 73 -12.33 3.70 -3.56
CA HIS A 73 -11.64 4.65 -2.70
C HIS A 73 -12.23 4.57 -1.28
N VAL A 74 -11.56 3.86 -0.39
CA VAL A 74 -11.91 3.73 1.02
C VAL A 74 -10.66 3.92 1.86
N SER A 75 -10.81 4.39 3.09
CA SER A 75 -9.68 4.61 4.02
C SER A 75 -9.53 3.48 5.04
N SER A 76 -10.59 2.71 5.26
CA SER A 76 -10.67 1.68 6.28
C SER A 76 -11.28 0.39 5.75
N PHE A 77 -10.85 -0.76 6.26
CA PHE A 77 -11.31 -2.08 5.81
C PHE A 77 -12.80 -2.30 6.06
N ASP A 78 -13.37 -1.70 7.11
CA ASP A 78 -14.77 -1.82 7.50
C ASP A 78 -15.73 -1.04 6.57
N GLU A 79 -15.20 -0.29 5.61
CA GLU A 79 -15.98 0.33 4.52
C GLU A 79 -16.19 -0.62 3.32
N LEU A 80 -15.50 -1.77 3.31
CA LEU A 80 -15.59 -2.80 2.28
C LEU A 80 -16.59 -3.90 2.67
N PRO A 81 -17.23 -4.55 1.69
CA PRO A 81 -18.09 -5.70 1.95
C PRO A 81 -17.26 -6.96 2.27
N ASP A 82 -17.87 -7.96 2.91
CA ASP A 82 -17.20 -9.20 3.32
C ASP A 82 -16.56 -9.95 2.13
N GLU A 83 -17.19 -9.87 0.95
CA GLU A 83 -16.69 -10.45 -0.30
C GLU A 83 -15.30 -9.90 -0.67
N ALA A 84 -15.04 -8.62 -0.39
CA ALA A 84 -13.73 -8.03 -0.59
C ALA A 84 -12.68 -8.65 0.34
N GLY A 85 -13.06 -9.00 1.58
CA GLY A 85 -12.19 -9.73 2.50
C GLY A 85 -11.87 -11.14 2.00
N ALA A 86 -12.87 -11.84 1.46
CA ALA A 86 -12.68 -13.16 0.87
C ALA A 86 -11.73 -13.12 -0.35
N GLU A 87 -11.89 -12.13 -1.23
CA GLU A 87 -11.01 -11.90 -2.38
C GLU A 87 -9.58 -11.56 -1.95
N LEU A 88 -9.41 -10.71 -0.93
CA LEU A 88 -8.10 -10.37 -0.37
C LEU A 88 -7.34 -11.63 0.10
N TRP A 89 -8.03 -12.56 0.78
CA TRP A 89 -7.44 -13.84 1.17
C TRP A 89 -7.04 -14.70 -0.03
N ALA A 90 -7.84 -14.72 -1.09
CA ALA A 90 -7.51 -15.45 -2.32
C ALA A 90 -6.27 -14.85 -3.01
N LEU A 91 -6.17 -13.53 -3.10
CA LEU A 91 -5.01 -12.84 -3.67
C LEU A 91 -3.73 -13.09 -2.87
N ARG A 92 -3.80 -13.05 -1.53
CA ARG A 92 -2.65 -13.40 -0.66
C ARG A 92 -2.18 -14.83 -0.89
N ARG A 93 -3.09 -15.80 -1.06
CA ARG A 93 -2.73 -17.20 -1.40
C ARG A 93 -2.06 -17.28 -2.77
N ARG A 94 -2.58 -16.56 -3.76
CA ARG A 94 -2.00 -16.50 -5.12
C ARG A 94 -0.59 -15.92 -5.11
N LEU A 95 -0.37 -14.80 -4.43
CA LEU A 95 0.95 -14.18 -4.28
C LEU A 95 1.93 -15.11 -3.56
N LYS A 96 1.49 -15.76 -2.48
CA LYS A 96 2.33 -16.75 -1.79
C LYS A 96 2.71 -17.92 -2.71
N ALA A 97 1.76 -18.43 -3.50
CA ALA A 97 2.03 -19.54 -4.43
C ALA A 97 3.02 -19.15 -5.55
N GLN A 98 2.93 -17.91 -6.07
CA GLN A 98 3.79 -17.40 -7.15
C GLN A 98 5.29 -17.40 -6.78
N TYR A 99 5.61 -17.10 -5.51
CA TYR A 99 7.00 -17.04 -5.04
C TYR A 99 7.43 -18.28 -4.25
N ALA A 100 6.48 -19.14 -3.87
CA ALA A 100 6.66 -20.27 -2.96
C ALA A 100 7.60 -19.96 -1.75
N PRO A 101 7.46 -18.80 -1.07
CA PRO A 101 8.45 -18.39 -0.09
C PRO A 101 8.27 -19.13 1.23
N LEU A 102 9.37 -19.26 1.98
CA LEU A 102 9.33 -19.77 3.35
C LEU A 102 8.55 -18.83 4.28
N ALA A 103 8.69 -17.52 4.10
CA ALA A 103 8.06 -16.51 4.95
C ALA A 103 7.51 -15.32 4.16
N VAL A 104 6.38 -14.79 4.64
CA VAL A 104 5.75 -13.55 4.17
C VAL A 104 5.31 -12.73 5.36
N ALA A 105 5.19 -11.41 5.19
CA ALA A 105 4.52 -10.55 6.15
C ALA A 105 3.52 -9.65 5.44
N THR A 106 2.45 -9.28 6.15
CA THR A 106 1.46 -8.33 5.65
C THR A 106 1.24 -7.22 6.65
N VAL A 107 1.08 -6.01 6.17
CA VAL A 107 0.71 -4.87 7.01
C VAL A 107 -0.39 -4.09 6.32
N GLU A 108 -1.46 -3.89 7.07
CA GLU A 108 -2.56 -3.03 6.71
C GLU A 108 -2.57 -1.85 7.69
N ARG A 109 -2.83 -0.66 7.16
CA ARG A 109 -3.08 0.53 7.97
C ARG A 109 -4.48 1.02 7.61
N SER A 110 -5.40 0.85 8.54
CA SER A 110 -6.81 1.15 8.35
C SER A 110 -7.17 2.45 9.06
N GLY A 111 -8.01 3.27 8.43
CA GLY A 111 -8.49 4.53 8.96
C GLY A 111 -7.48 5.67 8.80
N ASP A 112 -7.51 6.62 9.73
CA ASP A 112 -6.84 7.91 9.58
C ASP A 112 -5.30 7.82 9.52
N MET A 113 -4.77 8.14 8.34
CA MET A 113 -3.33 8.07 8.03
C MET A 113 -2.47 9.00 8.88
N ARG A 114 -3.05 10.02 9.52
CA ARG A 114 -2.34 10.93 10.43
C ARG A 114 -1.85 10.23 11.70
N TYR A 115 -2.43 9.08 12.05
CA TYR A 115 -2.07 8.35 13.27
C TYR A 115 -1.41 7.00 12.98
N ASN A 116 -1.80 6.32 11.91
CA ASN A 116 -1.35 4.94 11.65
C ASN A 116 -0.03 4.85 10.86
N GLY A 117 0.57 5.98 10.48
CA GLY A 117 1.84 6.02 9.74
C GLY A 117 1.69 5.80 8.23
N GLY A 118 0.47 5.87 7.69
CA GLY A 118 0.19 5.87 6.26
C GLY A 118 0.52 7.21 5.58
N SER A 119 0.76 7.15 4.28
CA SER A 119 1.06 8.32 3.44
C SER A 119 -0.07 8.73 2.49
N ILE A 120 -1.03 7.84 2.26
CA ILE A 120 -2.11 8.00 1.28
C ILE A 120 -3.41 7.58 1.97
N ALA A 121 -4.47 8.39 1.83
CA ALA A 121 -5.80 8.15 2.40
C ALA A 121 -6.65 7.19 1.54
N HIS A 122 -6.03 6.13 1.02
CA HIS A 122 -6.67 5.03 0.32
C HIS A 122 -6.05 3.76 0.87
N LEU A 123 -6.90 2.90 1.45
CA LEU A 123 -6.52 1.62 2.03
C LEU A 123 -5.63 0.85 1.06
N HIS A 124 -4.56 0.28 1.56
CA HIS A 124 -3.70 -0.63 0.81
C HIS A 124 -3.05 -1.59 1.78
N VAL A 125 -2.97 -2.85 1.37
CA VAL A 125 -2.35 -3.91 2.15
C VAL A 125 -0.97 -4.18 1.55
N HIS A 126 0.06 -4.04 2.38
CA HIS A 126 1.38 -4.50 2.03
C HIS A 126 1.44 -6.02 2.09
N PHE A 127 2.05 -6.64 1.09
CA PHE A 127 2.43 -8.04 1.10
C PHE A 127 3.90 -8.14 0.74
N VAL A 128 4.73 -8.53 1.70
CA VAL A 128 6.18 -8.67 1.51
C VAL A 128 6.59 -10.13 1.52
N VAL A 129 7.38 -10.49 0.52
CA VAL A 129 8.07 -11.77 0.42
C VAL A 129 9.46 -11.60 1.02
N LEU A 130 9.77 -12.41 2.02
CA LEU A 130 11.03 -12.35 2.75
C LEU A 130 12.05 -13.33 2.17
N ASP A 131 13.31 -12.94 2.23
CA ASP A 131 14.43 -13.83 1.93
C ASP A 131 14.59 -14.86 3.07
N GLU A 132 15.00 -16.09 2.74
CA GLU A 132 15.26 -17.14 3.72
C GLU A 132 16.48 -16.84 4.61
N SER A 133 17.39 -16.00 4.13
CA SER A 133 18.58 -15.51 4.81
C SER A 133 18.60 -13.97 4.81
N PRO A 134 17.75 -13.31 5.62
CA PRO A 134 17.57 -11.87 5.56
C PRO A 134 18.84 -11.10 5.95
N ALA A 135 19.38 -10.34 4.99
CA ALA A 135 20.56 -9.49 5.20
C ALA A 135 20.28 -8.26 6.09
N LYS A 136 19.01 -7.84 6.20
CA LYS A 136 18.56 -6.68 7.00
C LYS A 136 17.17 -6.94 7.58
N THR A 137 16.89 -6.36 8.74
CA THR A 137 15.54 -6.34 9.31
C THR A 137 14.63 -5.40 8.54
N VAL A 138 13.49 -5.91 8.08
CA VAL A 138 12.41 -5.10 7.48
C VAL A 138 11.54 -4.52 8.59
N ARG A 139 11.30 -3.20 8.57
CA ARG A 139 10.47 -2.49 9.57
C ARG A 139 9.32 -1.75 8.90
N PHE A 140 8.10 -1.99 9.38
CA PHE A 140 6.92 -1.25 8.97
C PHE A 140 6.64 -0.13 9.98
N LYS A 141 6.42 1.09 9.47
CA LYS A 141 5.85 2.17 10.27
C LYS A 141 4.34 1.93 10.39
N VAL A 142 3.85 1.79 11.63
CA VAL A 142 2.43 1.54 11.95
C VAL A 142 1.85 2.58 12.91
N SER A 143 2.62 3.64 13.17
CA SER A 143 2.18 4.83 13.91
C SER A 143 2.83 6.07 13.33
N ALA A 144 2.19 7.22 13.48
CA ALA A 144 2.86 8.50 13.29
C ALA A 144 3.96 8.70 14.35
N THR A 145 4.94 9.54 14.02
CA THR A 145 6.03 9.86 14.97
C THR A 145 5.40 10.57 16.17
N ALA A 146 5.74 10.16 17.40
CA ALA A 146 5.36 10.92 18.58
C ALA A 146 5.90 12.34 18.43
N GLN A 147 5.04 13.35 18.59
CA GLN A 147 5.52 14.73 18.64
C GLN A 147 6.34 14.88 19.94
N GLY A 148 7.67 14.92 19.84
CA GLY A 148 8.56 15.28 20.94
C GLY A 148 9.39 14.17 21.59
N GLU A 149 9.76 13.09 20.88
CA GLU A 149 10.79 12.13 21.32
C GLU A 149 12.05 12.19 20.45
#